data_AF-A0A9D2NQP3-F1
#
_entry.id   AF-A0A9D2NQP3-F1
#
_cell.length_a   1.000
_cell.length_b   1.000
_cell.length_c   1.000
_cell.angle_alpha   90.00
_cell.angle_beta   90.00
_cell.angle_gamma   90.00
#
_symmetry.space_group_name_H-M   'P 1'
#
loop_
_entity.id
_entity.type
_entity.pdbx_description
1 polymer ?
#
loop_
_entity_poly.entity_id
_entity_poly.type
_entity_poly.pdbx_seq_one_letter_code
_entity_poly.pdbx_strand_id
1 'polypeptide(L)'
;MKKLLIAMLMLSLLSGCSKAPVFHEEQQMLQDMVDMMQEGSAEISTDDVPFTYEAKLSAQGDGYRFTFKAFDFCVAMNDVRAAAAIIDGRSGAFASFGFDEDMTWNVIPFQEDEERGYISTFEMQGTLSSLPAQIGVLIQWRDSSEANTYQVSLLMDGEDLISEE
;
A
#
# COMPACT_ATOMS: atom_id res chain seq x y z
N MET A 1 21.97 13.76 56.94
CA MET A 1 22.48 13.53 55.57
C MET A 1 21.99 12.25 54.89
N LYS A 2 21.38 11.26 55.58
CA LYS A 2 20.79 10.07 54.92
C LYS A 2 19.41 10.28 54.29
N LYS A 3 18.63 11.25 54.78
CA LYS A 3 17.26 11.54 54.28
C LYS A 3 17.23 12.33 52.96
N LEU A 4 18.34 12.98 52.58
CA LEU A 4 18.46 13.78 51.34
C LEU A 4 18.81 12.92 50.11
N LEU A 5 19.48 11.79 50.32
CA LEU A 5 19.83 10.83 49.25
C LEU A 5 18.62 10.06 48.71
N ILE A 6 17.60 9.83 49.55
CA ILE A 6 16.40 9.08 49.16
C ILE A 6 15.49 9.92 48.25
N ALA A 7 15.45 11.24 48.43
CA ALA A 7 14.70 12.14 47.56
C ALA A 7 15.32 12.22 46.15
N MET A 8 16.65 12.16 46.04
CA MET A 8 17.34 12.25 44.76
C MET A 8 17.19 10.96 43.92
N LEU A 9 17.01 9.81 44.56
CA LEU A 9 16.79 8.52 43.89
C LEU A 9 15.36 8.37 43.32
N MET A 10 14.37 9.11 43.86
CA MET A 10 13.00 9.09 43.33
C MET A 10 12.83 9.97 42.07
N LEU A 11 13.66 11.00 41.88
CA LEU A 11 13.58 11.86 40.69
C LEU A 11 14.15 11.22 39.43
N SER A 12 15.06 10.24 39.55
CA SER A 12 15.59 9.49 38.39
C SER A 12 14.62 8.46 37.82
N LEU A 13 13.55 8.09 38.55
CA LEU A 13 12.55 7.14 38.07
C LEU A 13 11.49 7.77 37.14
N LEU A 14 11.46 9.10 37.00
CA LEU A 14 10.51 9.82 36.14
C LEU A 14 11.08 10.20 34.77
N SER A 15 12.35 9.88 34.49
CA SER A 15 13.01 10.19 33.20
C SER A 15 12.84 9.08 32.15
N GLY A 16 12.08 8.03 32.47
CA GLY A 16 11.77 6.93 31.56
C GLY A 16 10.56 7.20 30.67
N CYS A 17 10.43 8.41 30.08
CA CYS A 17 9.65 8.54 28.85
C CYS A 17 10.48 7.92 27.73
N SER A 18 10.52 6.58 27.68
CA SER A 18 10.81 5.91 26.43
C SER A 18 9.76 6.43 25.46
N LYS A 19 10.17 7.23 24.47
CA LYS A 19 9.37 7.45 23.27
C LYS A 19 8.92 6.06 22.84
N ALA A 20 7.63 5.78 22.98
CA ALA A 20 7.07 4.61 22.32
C ALA A 20 7.53 4.71 20.86
N PRO A 21 8.04 3.63 20.25
CA PRO A 21 8.26 3.65 18.82
C PRO A 21 6.92 4.07 18.21
N VAL A 22 6.92 5.18 17.47
CA VAL A 22 5.78 5.56 16.66
C VAL A 22 5.71 4.44 15.61
N PHE A 23 4.94 3.41 15.91
CA PHE A 23 4.62 2.35 14.99
C PHE A 23 3.52 2.97 14.12
N HIS A 24 3.89 3.37 12.91
CA HIS A 24 3.01 4.14 12.03
C HIS A 24 1.93 3.15 11.56
N GLU A 25 0.67 3.41 11.90
CA GLU A 25 -0.50 2.57 11.58
C GLU A 25 -0.51 2.16 10.09
N GLU A 26 -0.09 3.08 9.22
CA GLU A 26 0.05 2.88 7.78
C GLU A 26 1.07 1.78 7.41
N GLN A 27 2.17 1.64 8.15
CA GLN A 27 3.14 0.56 7.90
C GLN A 27 2.57 -0.80 8.25
N GLN A 28 1.75 -0.87 9.30
CA GLN A 28 1.08 -2.11 9.68
C GLN A 28 0.05 -2.49 8.62
N MET A 29 -0.77 -1.54 8.15
CA MET A 29 -1.76 -1.77 7.11
C MET A 29 -1.14 -2.22 5.78
N LEU A 30 0.01 -1.62 5.40
CA LEU A 30 0.76 -2.08 4.23
C LEU A 30 1.24 -3.52 4.39
N GLN A 31 1.75 -3.87 5.57
CA GLN A 31 2.19 -5.23 5.86
C GLN A 31 1.01 -6.22 5.82
N ASP A 32 -0.12 -5.87 6.43
CA ASP A 32 -1.33 -6.70 6.43
C ASP A 32 -1.81 -6.96 5.00
N MET A 33 -1.75 -5.96 4.11
CA MET A 33 -2.06 -6.13 2.69
C MET A 33 -1.11 -7.09 1.96
N VAL A 34 0.18 -7.05 2.28
CA VAL A 34 1.17 -7.99 1.73
C VAL A 34 0.89 -9.40 2.22
N ASP A 35 0.64 -9.57 3.51
CA ASP A 35 0.37 -10.86 4.12
C ASP A 35 -0.89 -11.50 3.50
N MET A 36 -1.95 -10.71 3.27
CA MET A 36 -3.16 -11.18 2.58
C MET A 36 -2.89 -11.70 1.16
N MET A 37 -2.01 -11.04 0.40
CA MET A 37 -1.62 -11.50 -0.93
C MET A 37 -0.79 -12.79 -0.86
N GLN A 38 0.15 -12.88 0.08
CA GLN A 38 1.06 -14.02 0.22
C GLN A 38 0.36 -15.28 0.74
N GLU A 39 -0.59 -15.13 1.65
CA GLU A 39 -1.38 -16.24 2.19
C GLU A 39 -2.44 -16.76 1.21
N GLY A 40 -2.67 -16.04 0.10
CA GLY A 40 -3.75 -16.34 -0.84
C GLY A 40 -5.13 -16.16 -0.22
N SER A 41 -5.24 -15.37 0.84
CA SER A 41 -6.50 -15.12 1.56
C SER A 41 -7.34 -14.04 0.87
N ALA A 42 -6.74 -13.23 -0.01
CA ALA A 42 -7.46 -12.36 -0.92
C ALA A 42 -7.97 -13.15 -2.14
N GLU A 43 -9.29 -13.31 -2.26
CA GLU A 43 -9.91 -13.90 -3.45
C GLU A 43 -9.54 -13.08 -4.70
N ILE A 44 -8.97 -13.75 -5.71
CA ILE A 44 -8.59 -13.13 -6.98
C ILE A 44 -9.86 -12.64 -7.66
N SER A 45 -9.90 -11.35 -7.99
CA SER A 45 -11.07 -10.71 -8.60
C SER A 45 -11.09 -10.98 -10.10
N THR A 46 -12.00 -11.84 -10.58
CA THR A 46 -12.05 -12.27 -11.99
C THR A 46 -13.02 -11.50 -12.86
N ASP A 47 -14.10 -10.91 -12.30
CA ASP A 47 -15.22 -10.44 -13.14
C ASP A 47 -15.73 -9.01 -12.85
N ASP A 48 -15.44 -8.41 -11.69
CA ASP A 48 -16.04 -7.13 -11.26
C ASP A 48 -15.00 -6.11 -10.74
N VAL A 49 -13.99 -5.77 -11.55
CA VAL A 49 -13.04 -4.69 -11.23
C VAL A 49 -13.65 -3.34 -11.64
N PRO A 50 -13.91 -2.39 -10.71
CA PRO A 50 -14.65 -1.16 -11.01
C PRO A 50 -13.77 -0.02 -11.57
N PHE A 51 -12.72 -0.38 -12.31
CA PHE A 51 -11.78 0.53 -12.94
C PHE A 51 -11.03 -0.19 -14.06
N THR A 52 -10.41 0.57 -14.95
CA THR A 52 -9.43 0.07 -15.90
C THR A 52 -8.04 0.11 -15.28
N TYR A 53 -7.18 -0.84 -15.61
CA TYR A 53 -5.78 -0.80 -15.19
C TYR A 53 -4.81 -1.19 -16.31
N GLU A 54 -3.59 -0.69 -16.19
CA GLU A 54 -2.43 -1.07 -16.99
C GLU A 54 -1.30 -1.47 -16.05
N ALA A 55 -0.67 -2.61 -16.33
CA ALA A 55 0.50 -3.08 -15.60
C ALA A 55 1.60 -3.44 -16.59
N LYS A 56 2.84 -3.06 -16.30
CA LYS A 56 3.99 -3.35 -17.15
C LYS A 56 5.28 -3.52 -16.36
N LEU A 57 6.19 -4.31 -16.92
CA LEU A 57 7.59 -4.41 -16.57
C LEU A 57 8.43 -3.91 -17.74
N SER A 58 9.30 -2.94 -17.47
CA SER A 58 10.28 -2.42 -18.42
C SER A 58 11.68 -2.73 -17.92
N ALA A 59 12.55 -3.23 -18.79
CA ALA A 59 13.95 -3.47 -18.43
C ALA A 59 14.62 -2.15 -18.05
N GLN A 60 15.33 -2.13 -16.92
CA GLN A 60 16.05 -0.95 -16.44
C GLN A 60 17.38 -1.35 -15.79
N GLY A 61 18.49 -1.05 -16.48
CA GLY A 61 19.82 -1.46 -16.01
C GLY A 61 19.91 -2.98 -15.88
N ASP A 62 20.28 -3.46 -14.70
CA ASP A 62 20.38 -4.89 -14.38
C ASP A 62 19.07 -5.50 -13.84
N GLY A 63 17.98 -4.72 -13.79
CA GLY A 63 16.71 -5.14 -13.22
C GLY A 63 15.50 -4.72 -14.05
N TYR A 64 14.35 -4.63 -13.38
CA TYR A 64 13.07 -4.28 -14.00
C TYR A 64 12.39 -3.17 -13.22
N ARG A 65 11.73 -2.27 -13.95
CA ARG A 65 10.80 -1.29 -13.39
C ARG A 65 9.39 -1.78 -13.59
N PHE A 66 8.68 -1.98 -12.49
CA PHE A 66 7.25 -2.22 -12.48
C PHE A 66 6.51 -0.88 -12.50
N THR A 67 5.44 -0.82 -13.28
CA THR A 67 4.47 0.28 -13.26
C THR A 67 3.08 -0.31 -13.28
N PHE A 68 2.24 0.13 -12.35
CA PHE A 68 0.81 -0.16 -12.31
C PHE A 68 0.05 1.14 -12.29
N LYS A 69 -0.95 1.29 -13.15
CA LYS A 69 -1.80 2.46 -13.24
C LYS A 69 -3.26 2.03 -13.24
N ALA A 70 -4.08 2.65 -12.39
CA ALA A 70 -5.54 2.46 -12.38
C ALA A 70 -6.22 3.78 -12.72
N PHE A 71 -7.27 3.72 -13.55
CA PHE A 71 -8.00 4.87 -14.09
C PHE A 71 -9.41 4.47 -14.55
N ASP A 72 -10.20 5.42 -15.05
CA ASP A 72 -11.59 5.20 -15.51
C ASP A 72 -12.46 4.50 -14.45
N PHE A 73 -12.37 4.95 -13.21
CA PHE A 73 -13.15 4.43 -12.09
C PHE A 73 -14.66 4.66 -12.29
N CYS A 74 -15.46 3.60 -12.14
CA CYS A 74 -16.91 3.66 -12.33
C CYS A 74 -17.71 3.75 -11.01
N VAL A 75 -17.04 3.69 -9.86
CA VAL A 75 -17.61 3.82 -8.52
C VAL A 75 -16.86 4.86 -7.69
N ALA A 76 -17.54 5.43 -6.70
CA ALA A 76 -16.88 6.28 -5.70
C ALA A 76 -16.04 5.41 -4.74
N MET A 77 -14.84 5.86 -4.43
CA MET A 77 -13.90 5.16 -3.56
C MET A 77 -13.30 6.16 -2.58
N ASN A 78 -13.40 5.90 -1.28
CA ASN A 78 -12.72 6.71 -0.26
C ASN A 78 -11.56 5.94 0.32
N ASP A 79 -10.52 6.65 0.76
CA ASP A 79 -9.35 6.05 1.40
C ASP A 79 -8.75 4.91 0.57
N VAL A 80 -8.42 5.24 -0.69
CA VAL A 80 -7.86 4.31 -1.67
C VAL A 80 -6.42 3.98 -1.30
N ARG A 81 -6.17 2.68 -1.12
CA ARG A 81 -4.86 2.14 -0.77
C ARG A 81 -4.52 0.99 -1.69
N ALA A 82 -3.27 0.90 -2.10
CA ALA A 82 -2.83 -0.14 -3.00
C ALA A 82 -1.40 -0.59 -2.71
N ALA A 83 -1.15 -1.88 -2.81
CA ALA A 83 0.18 -2.46 -2.62
C ALA A 83 0.47 -3.49 -3.71
N ALA A 84 1.71 -3.53 -4.17
CA ALA A 84 2.22 -4.54 -5.09
C ALA A 84 3.34 -5.35 -4.42
N ALA A 85 3.25 -6.68 -4.50
CA ALA A 85 4.22 -7.61 -3.91
C ALA A 85 4.52 -8.78 -4.86
N ILE A 86 5.72 -9.36 -4.74
CA ILE A 86 6.06 -10.60 -5.43
C ILE A 86 5.41 -11.76 -4.66
N ILE A 87 4.72 -12.66 -5.36
CA ILE A 87 4.10 -13.83 -4.72
C ILE A 87 5.15 -14.95 -4.60
N ASP A 88 5.98 -14.85 -3.57
CA ASP A 88 7.03 -15.82 -3.24
C ASP A 88 7.09 -16.19 -1.74
N GLY A 89 6.18 -15.63 -0.94
CA GLY A 89 6.07 -15.84 0.51
C GLY A 89 7.19 -15.23 1.34
N ARG A 90 8.02 -14.34 0.78
CA ARG A 90 9.19 -13.74 1.47
C ARG A 90 9.38 -12.26 1.16
N SER A 91 8.85 -11.78 0.05
CA SER A 91 9.04 -10.42 -0.43
C SER A 91 7.98 -9.47 0.12
N GLY A 92 8.42 -8.38 0.75
CA GLY A 92 7.52 -7.28 1.13
C GLY A 92 6.93 -6.54 -0.08
N ALA A 93 6.11 -5.53 0.18
CA ALA A 93 5.65 -4.63 -0.87
C ALA A 93 6.85 -3.91 -1.51
N PHE A 94 6.91 -3.89 -2.84
CA PHE A 94 7.94 -3.18 -3.60
C PHE A 94 7.41 -1.91 -4.27
N ALA A 95 6.09 -1.73 -4.29
CA ALA A 95 5.40 -0.50 -4.67
C ALA A 95 4.11 -0.36 -3.84
N SER A 96 3.73 0.86 -3.51
CA SER A 96 2.49 1.15 -2.79
C SER A 96 1.94 2.54 -3.11
N PHE A 97 0.67 2.75 -2.80
CA PHE A 97 -0.04 4.01 -2.92
C PHE A 97 -1.03 4.15 -1.76
N GLY A 98 -1.22 5.38 -1.25
CA GLY A 98 -2.26 5.68 -0.27
C GLY A 98 -1.92 5.47 1.20
N PHE A 99 -0.64 5.26 1.54
CA PHE A 99 -0.15 5.08 2.91
C PHE A 99 0.53 6.33 3.48
N ASP A 100 0.08 7.52 3.06
CA ASP A 100 0.58 8.80 3.56
C ASP A 100 -0.23 9.22 4.80
N GLU A 101 0.45 9.63 5.87
CA GLU A 101 -0.21 10.06 7.11
C GLU A 101 -0.93 11.41 6.95
N ASP A 102 -0.49 12.24 6.00
CA ASP A 102 -0.98 13.61 5.83
C ASP A 102 -2.10 13.73 4.78
N MET A 103 -2.32 12.69 3.97
CA MET A 103 -3.25 12.74 2.83
C MET A 103 -4.00 11.42 2.61
N THR A 104 -5.32 11.52 2.55
CA THR A 104 -6.21 10.43 2.13
C THR A 104 -6.61 10.63 0.68
N TRP A 105 -6.49 9.58 -0.13
CA TRP A 105 -6.82 9.61 -1.55
C TRP A 105 -8.21 9.05 -1.80
N ASN A 106 -9.01 9.79 -2.55
CA ASN A 106 -10.41 9.49 -2.84
C ASN A 106 -10.66 9.60 -4.33
N VAL A 107 -11.68 8.90 -4.80
CA VAL A 107 -12.15 8.93 -6.17
C VAL A 107 -13.64 9.26 -6.16
N ILE A 108 -13.99 10.33 -6.87
CA ILE A 108 -15.36 10.57 -7.30
C ILE A 108 -15.34 10.50 -8.82
N PRO A 109 -16.08 9.57 -9.46
CA PRO A 109 -16.06 9.42 -10.91
C PRO A 109 -16.27 10.76 -11.62
N PHE A 110 -15.42 11.03 -12.62
CA PHE A 110 -15.42 12.24 -13.43
C PHE A 110 -15.12 13.56 -12.69
N GLN A 111 -14.56 13.50 -11.47
CA GLN A 111 -14.11 14.67 -10.71
C GLN A 111 -12.65 14.50 -10.27
N GLU A 112 -11.89 15.60 -10.30
CA GLU A 112 -10.47 15.63 -9.91
C GLU A 112 -10.19 16.93 -9.17
N ASP A 113 -9.54 16.81 -8.01
CA ASP A 113 -9.10 17.89 -7.15
C ASP A 113 -7.97 17.34 -6.24
N GLU A 114 -6.77 17.21 -6.81
CA GLU A 114 -5.62 16.59 -6.13
C GLU A 114 -5.23 17.34 -4.84
N GLU A 115 -5.41 18.66 -4.79
CA GLU A 115 -5.13 19.47 -3.59
C GLU A 115 -5.99 19.05 -2.39
N ARG A 116 -7.15 18.44 -2.65
CA ARG A 116 -8.08 17.94 -1.65
C ARG A 116 -8.12 16.40 -1.59
N GLY A 117 -7.16 15.74 -2.24
CA GLY A 117 -7.05 14.29 -2.26
C GLY A 117 -8.06 13.58 -3.17
N TYR A 118 -8.67 14.27 -4.15
CA TYR A 118 -9.55 13.64 -5.13
C TYR A 118 -8.81 13.37 -6.44
N ILE A 119 -8.64 12.10 -6.78
CA ILE A 119 -7.89 11.63 -7.94
C ILE A 119 -8.78 10.94 -8.97
N SER A 120 -8.39 11.07 -10.24
CA SER A 120 -8.98 10.35 -11.37
C SER A 120 -8.13 9.16 -11.82
N THR A 121 -6.89 9.07 -11.34
CA THR A 121 -5.88 8.06 -11.66
C THR A 121 -4.94 7.91 -10.47
N PHE A 122 -4.45 6.70 -10.20
CA PHE A 122 -3.24 6.53 -9.39
C PHE A 122 -2.23 5.63 -10.10
N GLU A 123 -0.95 5.83 -9.78
CA GLU A 123 0.14 5.05 -10.32
C GLU A 123 1.07 4.58 -9.18
N MET A 124 1.49 3.33 -9.26
CA MET A 124 2.51 2.73 -8.40
C MET A 124 3.71 2.34 -9.25
N GLN A 125 4.90 2.69 -8.77
CA GLN A 125 6.15 2.26 -9.39
C GLN A 125 7.05 1.60 -8.36
N GLY A 126 7.78 0.58 -8.80
CA GLY A 126 8.76 -0.11 -7.98
C GLY A 126 9.85 -0.74 -8.82
N THR A 127 11.00 -1.03 -8.20
CA THR A 127 12.14 -1.63 -8.88
C THR A 127 12.36 -3.05 -8.37
N LEU A 128 12.62 -3.96 -9.31
CA LEU A 128 12.85 -5.38 -9.06
C LEU A 128 14.25 -5.76 -9.57
N SER A 129 14.96 -6.60 -8.81
CA SER A 129 16.31 -7.06 -9.18
C SER A 129 16.30 -8.22 -10.18
N SER A 130 15.16 -8.89 -10.34
CA SER A 130 14.96 -10.01 -11.27
C SER A 130 13.52 -10.05 -11.76
N LEU A 131 13.28 -10.77 -12.86
CA LEU A 131 11.94 -11.02 -13.37
C LEU A 131 11.16 -11.89 -12.36
N PRO A 132 10.05 -11.40 -11.77
CA PRO A 132 9.24 -12.20 -10.86
C PRO A 132 8.42 -13.23 -11.64
N ALA A 133 8.13 -14.38 -11.01
CA ALA A 133 7.17 -15.33 -11.58
C ALA A 133 5.76 -14.74 -11.55
N GLN A 134 5.35 -14.21 -10.39
CA GLN A 134 4.02 -13.62 -10.19
C GLN A 134 4.09 -12.34 -9.36
N ILE A 135 3.28 -11.37 -9.75
CA ILE A 135 3.06 -10.11 -9.04
C ILE A 135 1.61 -10.07 -8.58
N GLY A 136 1.41 -9.87 -7.28
CA GLY A 136 0.11 -9.53 -6.71
C GLY A 136 -0.04 -8.03 -6.59
N VAL A 137 -1.24 -7.52 -6.91
CA VAL A 137 -1.66 -6.16 -6.61
C VAL A 137 -2.96 -6.24 -5.82
N LEU A 138 -2.96 -5.71 -4.60
CA LEU A 138 -4.16 -5.58 -3.78
C LEU A 138 -4.52 -4.10 -3.68
N ILE A 139 -5.76 -3.78 -3.98
CA ILE A 139 -6.33 -2.43 -3.89
C ILE A 139 -7.51 -2.50 -2.94
N GLN A 140 -7.55 -1.59 -1.96
CA GLN A 140 -8.61 -1.47 -0.97
C GLN A 140 -9.19 -0.06 -0.97
N TRP A 141 -10.48 0.04 -0.71
CA TRP A 141 -11.17 1.32 -0.55
C TRP A 141 -12.40 1.16 0.33
N ARG A 142 -12.93 2.28 0.83
CA ARG A 142 -14.22 2.36 1.50
C ARG A 142 -15.30 2.92 0.58
N ASP A 143 -16.54 2.50 0.78
CA ASP A 143 -17.66 3.12 0.07
C ASP A 143 -17.91 4.58 0.51
N SER A 144 -18.88 5.23 -0.15
CA SER A 144 -19.29 6.61 0.16
C SER A 144 -19.82 6.81 1.57
N SER A 145 -20.20 5.73 2.27
CA SER A 145 -20.66 5.78 3.66
C SER A 145 -19.55 5.54 4.67
N GLU A 146 -18.35 5.18 4.19
CA GLU A 146 -17.18 4.75 4.97
C GLU A 146 -17.42 3.53 5.88
N ALA A 147 -18.57 2.86 5.74
CA ALA A 147 -18.97 1.76 6.61
C ALA A 147 -18.43 0.41 6.13
N ASN A 148 -18.25 0.25 4.82
CA ASN A 148 -17.81 -1.00 4.21
C ASN A 148 -16.46 -0.82 3.54
N THR A 149 -15.56 -1.78 3.72
CA THR A 149 -14.29 -1.89 3.00
C THR A 149 -14.44 -2.91 1.87
N TYR A 150 -14.03 -2.51 0.69
CA TYR A 150 -14.00 -3.32 -0.52
C TYR A 150 -12.55 -3.52 -0.95
N GLN A 151 -12.31 -4.60 -1.68
CA GLN A 151 -10.99 -4.88 -2.20
C GLN A 151 -11.04 -5.56 -3.57
N VAL A 152 -10.00 -5.33 -4.35
CA VAL A 152 -9.69 -6.03 -5.59
C VAL A 152 -8.29 -6.62 -5.47
N SER A 153 -8.18 -7.92 -5.72
CA SER A 153 -6.91 -8.64 -5.76
C SER A 153 -6.62 -9.11 -7.18
N LEU A 154 -5.52 -8.62 -7.75
CA LEU A 154 -5.05 -8.96 -9.08
C LEU A 154 -3.80 -9.82 -8.96
N LEU A 155 -3.74 -10.91 -9.72
CA LEU A 155 -2.57 -11.76 -9.84
C LEU A 155 -2.12 -11.77 -11.30
N MET A 156 -0.86 -11.40 -11.55
CA MET A 156 -0.31 -11.25 -12.89
C MET A 156 0.97 -12.08 -13.01
N ASP A 157 1.11 -12.78 -14.13
CA ASP A 157 2.36 -13.48 -14.46
C ASP A 157 3.39 -12.46 -14.96
N GLY A 158 4.60 -12.49 -14.39
CA GLY A 158 5.61 -11.47 -14.66
C GLY A 158 6.11 -11.46 -16.10
N GLU A 159 6.11 -12.62 -16.78
CA GLU A 159 6.47 -12.72 -18.20
C GLU A 159 5.48 -11.97 -19.11
N ASP A 160 4.18 -12.02 -18.79
CA ASP A 160 3.12 -11.36 -19.56
C ASP A 160 3.16 -9.83 -19.43
N LEU A 161 3.82 -9.31 -18.38
CA LEU A 161 3.95 -7.88 -18.15
C LEU A 161 5.13 -7.25 -18.89
N ILE A 162 6.01 -8.05 -19.50
CA ILE A 162 7.16 -7.51 -20.23
C ILE A 162 6.65 -6.76 -21.47
N SER A 163 6.83 -5.44 -21.46
CA SER A 163 6.59 -4.64 -22.66
C SER A 163 7.84 -4.69 -23.54
N GLU A 164 7.69 -5.21 -24.76
CA GLU A 164 8.65 -4.91 -25.84
C GLU A 164 8.39 -3.46 -26.28
N GLU A 165 9.39 -2.58 -26.15
CA GLU A 165 9.33 -1.23 -26.75
C GLU A 165 9.38 -1.28 -28.27
#